data_AF-A0A1U0THA3-F1
#
_entry.id   AF-A0A1U0THA3-F1
#
_cell.length_a   1.000
_cell.length_b   1.000
_cell.length_c   1.000
_cell.angle_alpha   90.00
_cell.angle_beta   90.00
_cell.angle_gamma   90.00
#
_symmetry.space_group_name_H-M   'P 1'
#
loop_
_entity.id
_entity.type
_entity.pdbx_description
1 polymer ?
#
loop_
_entity_poly.entity_id
_entity_poly.type
_entity_poly.pdbx_seq_one_letter_code
_entity_poly.pdbx_strand_id
1 'polypeptide(L)' 'MSEHPERPQGVSIIKPDGRKIVCELAYVGKDADGYDEWQCATPLSSGDVLHVDVLPAKSSIVGPFQ' A
#
# COMPACT_ATOMS: atom_id res chain seq x y z
N MET A 1 -12.02 17.90 14.03
CA MET A 1 -10.69 17.26 14.02
C MET A 1 -10.45 16.85 12.59
N SER A 2 -9.39 17.36 11.95
CA SER A 2 -9.02 16.88 10.62
C SER A 2 -8.31 15.54 10.82
N GLU A 3 -9.10 14.49 11.03
CA GLU A 3 -8.59 13.12 11.10
C GLU A 3 -8.14 12.74 9.69
N HIS A 4 -6.90 13.10 9.36
CA HIS A 4 -6.24 12.49 8.24
C HIS A 4 -6.14 10.98 8.52
N PRO A 5 -6.51 10.12 7.57
CA PRO A 5 -6.52 8.69 7.79
C PRO A 5 -5.11 8.21 8.17
N GLU A 6 -5.05 7.24 9.07
CA GLU A 6 -3.78 6.64 9.47
C GLU A 6 -3.11 5.99 8.26
N ARG A 7 -1.84 6.32 8.04
CA ARG A 7 -1.06 5.81 6.90
C ARG A 7 -0.46 4.43 7.24
N PRO A 8 -0.57 3.42 6.34
CA PRO A 8 0.15 2.17 6.49
C PRO A 8 1.66 2.36 6.63
N GLN A 9 2.29 1.58 7.52
CA GLN A 9 3.70 1.71 7.87
C GLN A 9 4.52 0.52 7.34
N GLY A 10 5.79 0.78 7.04
CA GLY A 10 6.74 -0.27 6.64
C GLY A 10 6.45 -0.92 5.28
N VAL A 11 5.74 -0.22 4.40
CA VAL A 11 5.29 -0.81 3.12
C VAL A 11 6.45 -0.97 2.16
N SER A 12 6.61 -2.18 1.66
CA SER A 12 7.73 -2.54 0.80
C SER A 12 7.35 -3.66 -0.17
N ILE A 13 8.01 -3.66 -1.33
CA ILE A 13 7.90 -4.68 -2.35
C ILE A 13 9.10 -5.59 -2.23
N ILE A 14 8.86 -6.88 -2.04
CA ILE A 14 9.88 -7.92 -2.09
C ILE A 14 9.83 -8.53 -3.48
N LYS A 15 10.90 -8.33 -4.25
CA LYS A 15 11.05 -8.88 -5.61
C LYS A 15 11.35 -10.39 -5.55
N PRO A 16 11.12 -11.16 -6.63
CA PRO A 16 11.41 -12.60 -6.67
C PRO A 16 12.86 -12.98 -6.35
N ASP A 17 13.81 -12.06 -6.60
CA ASP A 17 15.23 -12.23 -6.27
C ASP A 17 15.56 -11.96 -4.79
N GLY A 18 14.55 -11.63 -3.98
CA GLY A 18 14.68 -11.29 -2.55
C GLY A 18 14.99 -9.82 -2.28
N ARG A 19 15.14 -8.98 -3.32
CA ARG A 19 15.40 -7.55 -3.14
C ARG A 19 14.18 -6.85 -2.53
N LYS A 20 14.40 -6.08 -1.46
CA LYS A 20 13.39 -5.23 -0.82
C LYS A 20 13.46 -3.81 -1.38
N ILE A 21 12.32 -3.27 -1.80
CA ILE A 21 12.15 -1.90 -2.29
C ILE A 21 11.10 -1.22 -1.44
N VAL A 22 11.36 -0.03 -0.92
CA VAL A 22 10.35 0.75 -0.17
C VAL A 22 9.26 1.17 -1.17
N CYS A 23 8.00 0.87 -0.85
CA CYS A 23 6.87 1.35 -1.64
C CYS A 23 6.34 2.65 -1.02
N GLU A 24 6.40 3.72 -1.80
CA GLU A 24 5.74 4.97 -1.44
C GLU A 24 4.23 4.83 -1.64
N LEU A 25 3.47 5.33 -0.66
CA LEU A 25 2.01 5.29 -0.68
C LEU A 25 1.45 6.70 -0.86
N ALA A 26 0.47 6.82 -1.75
CA ALA A 26 -0.34 8.00 -1.94
C ALA A 26 -1.78 7.72 -1.50
N TYR A 27 -2.37 8.61 -0.70
CA TYR A 27 -3.79 8.48 -0.33
C TYR A 27 -4.66 8.86 -1.53
N VAL A 28 -5.60 7.98 -1.90
CA VAL A 28 -6.47 8.20 -3.06
C VAL A 28 -7.93 8.45 -2.70
N GLY A 29 -8.36 8.12 -1.48
CA GLY A 29 -9.71 8.37 -1.01
C GLY A 29 -10.27 7.18 -0.24
N LYS A 30 -11.60 7.05 -0.27
CA LYS A 30 -12.30 5.91 0.32
C LYS A 30 -13.00 5.09 -0.77
N ASP A 31 -12.98 3.77 -0.62
CA ASP A 31 -13.73 2.86 -1.48
C ASP A 31 -15.24 2.83 -1.12
N ALA A 32 -15.99 2.00 -1.84
CA ALA A 32 -17.44 1.84 -1.64
C ALA A 32 -17.80 1.23 -0.26
N ASP A 33 -16.87 0.52 0.37
CA ASP A 33 -17.03 -0.10 1.69
C ASP A 33 -16.52 0.82 2.82
N GLY A 34 -15.99 2.00 2.47
CA GLY A 34 -15.53 3.04 3.37
C GLY A 34 -14.08 2.87 3.86
N TYR A 35 -13.29 2.00 3.24
CA TYR A 35 -11.88 1.80 3.54
C TYR A 35 -11.03 2.93 2.96
N ASP A 36 -10.07 3.42 3.72
CA ASP A 36 -9.06 4.37 3.25
C ASP A 36 -8.08 3.67 2.30
N GLU A 37 -8.14 4.05 1.03
CA GLU A 37 -7.33 3.47 -0.02
C GLU A 37 -5.99 4.20 -0.16
N TRP A 38 -4.93 3.42 -0.19
CA TRP A 38 -3.56 3.88 -0.39
C TRP A 38 -3.00 3.25 -1.66
N GLN A 39 -2.65 4.08 -2.64
CA GLN A 39 -2.04 3.61 -3.87
C GLN A 39 -0.52 3.45 -3.70
N CYS A 40 0.00 2.26 -3.97
CA CYS A 40 1.43 2.04 -4.15
C CYS A 40 1.90 2.74 -5.43
N ALA A 41 2.75 3.74 -5.28
CA ALA A 41 3.30 4.52 -6.39
C ALA A 41 4.36 3.73 -7.17
N THR A 42 4.90 2.66 -6.58
CA THR A 42 5.85 1.77 -7.24
C THR A 42 5.11 0.66 -8.00
N PRO A 43 5.39 0.44 -9.30
CA PRO A 43 4.76 -0.62 -10.07
C PRO A 43 5.01 -2.02 -9.47
N LEU A 44 3.95 -2.82 -9.43
CA LEU A 44 4.00 -4.23 -9.04
C LEU A 44 4.12 -5.10 -10.29
N SER A 45 5.02 -6.08 -10.23
CA SER A 45 5.21 -7.09 -11.27
C SER A 45 4.77 -8.46 -10.77
N SER A 46 4.52 -9.39 -11.69
CA SER A 46 4.25 -10.78 -11.32
C SER A 46 5.38 -11.40 -10.49
N GLY A 47 5.02 -12.04 -9.37
CA GLY A 47 5.95 -12.63 -8.41
C GLY A 47 6.43 -11.68 -7.32
N ASP A 48 6.11 -10.38 -7.40
CA ASP A 48 6.35 -9.45 -6.31
C ASP A 48 5.44 -9.76 -5.11
N VAL A 49 5.97 -9.58 -3.90
CA VAL A 49 5.21 -9.67 -2.66
C VAL A 49 5.17 -8.31 -2.00
N LEU A 50 3.96 -7.79 -1.75
CA LEU A 50 3.77 -6.58 -0.98
C LEU A 50 3.81 -6.92 0.52
N HIS A 51 4.82 -6.41 1.20
CA HIS A 51 5.00 -6.53 2.64
C HIS A 51 4.56 -5.25 3.34
N VAL A 52 3.83 -5.39 4.43
CA VAL A 52 3.25 -4.28 5.21
C VAL A 52 3.47 -4.60 6.69
N ASP A 53 4.19 -3.74 7.40
CA ASP A 53 4.46 -3.93 8.83
C ASP A 53 3.21 -3.60 9.67
N VAL A 54 2.53 -2.50 9.32
CA VAL A 54 1.30 -2.08 10.00
C VAL A 54 0.28 -1.63 8.96
N LEU A 55 -0.88 -2.30 8.96
CA LEU A 55 -2.05 -1.92 8.19
C LEU A 55 -3.15 -1.41 9.15
N PRO A 56 -3.47 -0.11 9.15
CA PRO A 56 -4.54 0.45 9.98
C PRO A 56 -5.89 -0.21 9.71
N ALA A 57 -6.77 -0.17 10.71
CA ALA A 57 -8.13 -0.65 10.54
C ALA A 57 -8.85 0.15 9.44
N LYS A 58 -9.69 -0.54 8.65
CA LYS A 58 -10.40 0.07 7.51
C LYS A 58 -9.47 0.77 6.52
N SER A 59 -8.30 0.19 6.27
CA SER A 59 -7.42 0.66 5.20
C SER A 59 -7.14 -0.47 4.21
N SER A 60 -6.90 -0.09 2.96
CA SER A 60 -6.50 -1.01 1.89
C SER A 60 -5.33 -0.40 1.13
N ILE A 61 -4.50 -1.26 0.54
CA ILE A 61 -3.43 -0.84 -0.36
C ILE A 61 -3.75 -1.38 -1.75
N VAL A 62 -3.82 -0.48 -2.71
CA VAL A 62 -4.03 -0.78 -4.12
C VAL A 62 -2.75 -0.50 -4.89
N GLY A 63 -2.47 -1.26 -5.94
CA GLY A 63 -1.29 -1.04 -6.77
C GLY A 63 -1.58 -1.39 -8.22
N PRO A 64 -1.00 -0.65 -9.18
CA PRO A 64 -1.08 -1.05 -10.57
C PRO A 64 -0.26 -2.34 -10.74
N PHE A 65 -0.96 -3.47 -10.91
CA PHE A 65 -0.35 -4.70 -11.39
C PHE A 65 -0.12 -4.55 -12.89
N GLN A 66 1.14 -4.67 -13.33
CA GLN A 66 1.54 -4.59 -14.73
C GLN A 66 1.83 -5.97 -15.31
#